data_AF-A0A261KQR9-F1
#
_entry.id   AF-A0A261KQR9-F1
#
_cell.length_a   1.000
_cell.length_b   1.000
_cell.length_c   1.000
_cell.angle_alpha   90.00
_cell.angle_beta   90.00
_cell.angle_gamma   90.00
#
_symmetry.space_group_name_H-M   'P 1'
#
loop_
_entity.id
_entity.type
_entity.pdbx_description
1 polymer ?
#
loop_
_entity_poly.entity_id
_entity_poly.type
_entity_poly.pdbx_seq_one_letter_code
_entity_poly.pdbx_strand_id
1 'polypeptide(L)'
;HEEGMFELFKQRVVSDQSSSVRREALRQIGTGWKHEPGMFELFKQRVVSDESSSVRREALRQIATGWKHEPGILELLKQRVVSDENWEVRLEAVEQIATGWKHEPGILELFYNTALHDPFQRENEYQHNPRQTALEAIVKQYPDHRQTLPLLQDRAANDPDEQLRKWAKRKLQRLENS
;
A
#
# COMPACT_ATOMS: atom_id res chain seq x y z
N HIS A 1 11.09 -23.26 -24.06
CA HIS A 1 12.27 -23.01 -23.20
C HIS A 1 12.01 -21.78 -22.34
N GLU A 2 12.59 -21.70 -21.14
CA GLU A 2 12.31 -20.67 -20.13
C GLU A 2 12.53 -19.23 -20.62
N GLU A 3 13.55 -19.02 -21.47
CA GLU A 3 13.84 -17.72 -22.09
C GLU A 3 12.69 -17.19 -22.96
N GLY A 4 12.05 -18.06 -23.74
CA GLY A 4 10.90 -17.68 -24.57
C GLY A 4 9.65 -17.34 -23.74
N MET A 5 9.50 -17.95 -22.56
CA MET A 5 8.41 -17.63 -21.62
C MET A 5 8.64 -16.27 -20.96
N PHE A 6 9.88 -15.99 -20.55
CA PHE A 6 10.26 -14.70 -19.97
C PHE A 6 10.00 -13.55 -20.94
N GLU A 7 10.46 -13.65 -22.19
CA GLU A 7 10.24 -12.61 -23.18
C GLU A 7 8.76 -12.42 -23.54
N LEU A 8 7.99 -13.52 -23.58
CA LEU A 8 6.53 -13.44 -23.73
C LEU A 8 5.91 -12.64 -22.57
N PHE A 9 6.25 -12.92 -21.32
CA PHE A 9 5.70 -12.18 -20.18
C PHE A 9 6.12 -10.71 -20.20
N LYS A 10 7.37 -10.39 -20.54
CA LYS A 10 7.81 -9.00 -20.68
C LYS A 10 6.98 -8.26 -21.72
N GLN A 11 6.77 -8.86 -22.89
CA GLN A 11 5.89 -8.29 -23.91
C GLN A 11 4.49 -8.05 -23.35
N ARG A 12 3.93 -9.01 -22.62
CA ARG A 12 2.59 -8.90 -22.03
C ARG A 12 2.49 -7.77 -21.01
N VAL A 13 3.48 -7.60 -20.13
CA VAL A 13 3.53 -6.48 -19.18
C VAL A 13 3.49 -5.12 -19.89
N VAL A 14 4.14 -5.00 -21.04
CA VAL A 14 4.29 -3.72 -21.74
C VAL A 14 3.09 -3.37 -22.61
N SER A 15 2.58 -4.32 -23.41
CA SER A 15 1.67 -4.00 -24.51
C SER A 15 0.31 -4.68 -24.45
N ASP A 16 0.07 -5.62 -23.52
CA ASP A 16 -1.21 -6.31 -23.47
C ASP A 16 -2.33 -5.36 -23.04
N GLN A 17 -3.45 -5.39 -23.74
CA GLN A 17 -4.60 -4.53 -23.46
C GLN A 17 -5.32 -4.95 -22.18
N SER A 18 -5.27 -6.23 -21.82
CA SER A 18 -5.91 -6.75 -20.62
C SER A 18 -5.06 -6.49 -19.38
N SER A 19 -5.59 -5.67 -18.46
CA SER A 19 -4.96 -5.44 -17.16
C SER A 19 -4.74 -6.72 -16.36
N SER A 20 -5.67 -7.68 -16.47
CA SER A 20 -5.52 -9.01 -15.84
C SER A 20 -4.31 -9.77 -16.37
N VAL A 21 -4.06 -9.69 -17.68
CA VAL A 21 -2.88 -10.34 -18.31
C VAL A 21 -1.60 -9.60 -17.91
N ARG A 22 -1.58 -8.27 -17.95
CA ARG A 22 -0.42 -7.48 -17.49
C ARG A 22 -0.07 -7.77 -16.04
N ARG A 23 -1.07 -7.80 -15.16
CA ARG A 23 -0.92 -8.11 -13.74
C ARG A 23 -0.37 -9.52 -13.53
N GLU A 24 -0.91 -10.51 -14.23
CA GLU A 24 -0.43 -11.89 -14.10
C GLU A 24 0.99 -12.04 -14.64
N ALA A 25 1.31 -11.40 -15.76
CA ALA A 25 2.67 -11.40 -16.30
C ALA A 25 3.67 -10.76 -15.31
N LEU A 26 3.31 -9.66 -14.64
CA LEU A 26 4.12 -9.09 -13.55
C LEU A 26 4.32 -10.08 -12.40
N ARG A 27 3.27 -10.79 -11.99
CA ARG A 27 3.38 -11.77 -10.91
C ARG A 27 4.35 -12.89 -11.29
N GLN A 28 4.24 -13.42 -12.51
CA GLN A 28 5.13 -14.48 -12.99
C GLN A 28 6.59 -14.00 -13.11
N ILE A 29 6.81 -12.77 -13.61
CA ILE A 29 8.16 -12.19 -13.65
C ILE A 29 8.73 -11.99 -12.24
N GLY A 30 7.92 -11.48 -11.30
CA GLY A 30 8.35 -11.22 -9.93
C GLY A 30 8.74 -12.49 -9.17
N THR A 31 8.10 -13.63 -9.48
CA THR A 31 8.42 -14.92 -8.85
C THR A 31 9.59 -15.64 -9.52
N GLY A 32 9.66 -15.65 -10.86
CA GLY A 32 10.62 -16.46 -11.60
C GLY A 32 11.87 -15.73 -12.07
N TRP A 33 11.79 -14.42 -12.32
CA TRP A 33 12.80 -13.68 -13.10
C TRP A 33 13.16 -12.31 -12.51
N LYS A 34 12.87 -12.06 -11.23
CA LYS A 34 13.15 -10.74 -10.60
C LYS A 34 14.62 -10.30 -10.65
N HIS A 35 15.55 -11.23 -10.80
CA HIS A 35 16.99 -10.96 -10.87
C HIS A 35 17.48 -10.66 -12.29
N GLU A 36 16.61 -10.79 -13.30
CA GLU A 36 16.96 -10.42 -14.67
C GLU A 36 17.22 -8.92 -14.80
N PRO A 37 18.17 -8.50 -15.65
CA PRO A 37 18.49 -7.10 -15.84
C PRO A 37 17.27 -6.25 -16.24
N GLY A 38 17.13 -5.08 -15.62
CA GLY A 38 16.08 -4.10 -15.94
C GLY A 38 14.70 -4.40 -15.33
N MET A 39 14.51 -5.50 -14.58
CA MET A 39 13.20 -5.82 -14.01
C MET A 39 12.73 -4.81 -12.97
N PHE A 40 13.64 -4.27 -12.17
CA PHE A 40 13.29 -3.20 -11.23
C PHE A 40 12.66 -1.99 -11.93
N GLU A 41 13.29 -1.50 -13.01
CA GLU A 41 12.78 -0.35 -13.77
C GLU A 41 11.47 -0.66 -14.50
N LEU A 42 11.32 -1.88 -15.04
CA LEU A 42 10.05 -2.32 -15.65
C LEU A 42 8.90 -2.23 -14.63
N PHE A 43 9.09 -2.77 -13.42
CA PHE A 43 8.06 -2.76 -12.38
C PHE A 43 7.79 -1.35 -11.89
N LYS A 44 8.85 -0.54 -11.68
CA LYS A 44 8.72 0.85 -11.27
C LYS A 44 7.92 1.66 -12.27
N GLN A 45 8.14 1.45 -13.57
CA GLN A 45 7.34 2.07 -14.62
C GLN A 45 5.87 1.64 -14.53
N ARG A 46 5.58 0.36 -14.25
CA ARG A 46 4.20 -0.11 -14.06
C ARG A 46 3.54 0.49 -12.82
N VAL A 47 4.26 0.69 -11.71
CA VAL A 47 3.75 1.42 -10.54
C VAL A 47 3.37 2.85 -10.87
N VAL A 48 4.17 3.54 -11.69
CA VAL A 48 4.00 4.98 -11.92
C VAL A 48 2.96 5.27 -13.00
N SER A 49 2.91 4.46 -14.07
CA SER A 49 2.25 4.84 -15.31
C SER A 49 1.20 3.84 -15.82
N ASP A 50 1.03 2.67 -15.20
CA ASP A 50 -0.02 1.76 -15.67
C ASP A 50 -1.42 2.33 -15.34
N GLU A 51 -2.29 2.34 -16.33
CA GLU A 51 -3.66 2.85 -16.21
C GLU A 51 -4.50 2.01 -15.24
N SER A 52 -4.17 0.72 -15.07
CA SER A 52 -4.90 -0.16 -14.16
C SER A 52 -4.30 -0.12 -12.75
N SER A 53 -5.12 0.30 -11.79
CA SER A 53 -4.78 0.21 -10.36
C SER A 53 -4.41 -1.20 -9.93
N SER A 54 -5.03 -2.23 -10.52
CA SER A 54 -4.70 -3.63 -10.22
C SER A 54 -3.28 -4.02 -10.63
N VAL A 55 -2.77 -3.43 -11.72
CA VAL A 55 -1.40 -3.62 -12.21
C VAL A 55 -0.44 -2.80 -11.37
N ARG A 56 -0.77 -1.51 -11.09
CA ARG A 56 0.03 -0.65 -10.21
C ARG A 56 0.23 -1.28 -8.83
N ARG A 57 -0.85 -1.80 -8.24
CA ARG A 57 -0.83 -2.47 -6.92
C ARG A 57 0.05 -3.72 -6.92
N GLU A 58 -0.10 -4.60 -7.91
CA GLU A 58 0.74 -5.81 -8.00
C GLU A 58 2.21 -5.43 -8.20
N ALA A 59 2.51 -4.48 -9.10
CA ALA A 59 3.86 -3.98 -9.30
C ALA A 59 4.45 -3.42 -7.99
N LEU A 60 3.67 -2.65 -7.23
CA LEU A 60 4.09 -2.05 -5.97
C LEU A 60 4.42 -3.10 -4.91
N ARG A 61 3.56 -4.12 -4.77
CA ARG A 61 3.78 -5.26 -3.87
C ARG A 61 5.06 -6.02 -4.24
N GLN A 62 5.26 -6.30 -5.52
CA GLN A 62 6.43 -7.03 -6.00
C GLN A 62 7.72 -6.21 -5.78
N ILE A 63 7.71 -4.88 -6.00
CA ILE A 63 8.83 -4.01 -5.68
C ILE A 63 9.17 -4.05 -4.19
N ALA A 64 8.17 -3.84 -3.33
CA ALA A 64 8.37 -3.78 -1.88
C ALA A 64 8.94 -5.08 -1.28
N THR A 65 8.61 -6.23 -1.89
CA THR A 65 9.05 -7.55 -1.43
C THR A 65 10.33 -8.03 -2.10
N GLY A 66 10.46 -7.85 -3.42
CA GLY A 66 11.56 -8.37 -4.22
C GLY A 66 12.82 -7.50 -4.22
N TRP A 67 12.66 -6.20 -4.00
CA TRP A 67 13.75 -5.23 -4.13
C TRP A 67 13.94 -4.35 -2.90
N LYS A 68 13.46 -4.75 -1.72
CA LYS A 68 13.44 -3.95 -0.47
C LYS A 68 14.70 -3.09 -0.18
N HIS A 69 15.88 -3.53 -0.60
CA HIS A 69 17.17 -2.85 -0.38
C HIS A 69 17.56 -1.84 -1.47
N GLU A 70 16.83 -1.77 -2.59
CA GLU A 70 17.08 -0.81 -3.65
C GLU A 70 16.73 0.61 -3.18
N PRO A 71 17.59 1.60 -3.50
CA PRO A 71 17.35 2.98 -3.12
C PRO A 71 16.07 3.52 -3.77
N GLY A 72 15.35 4.36 -3.03
CA GLY A 72 14.17 5.07 -3.53
C GLY A 72 12.85 4.30 -3.50
N ILE A 73 12.82 3.02 -3.10
CA ILE A 73 11.55 2.28 -2.95
C ILE A 73 10.65 2.91 -1.89
N LEU A 74 11.22 3.30 -0.76
CA LEU A 74 10.44 3.94 0.30
C LEU A 74 9.79 5.24 -0.21
N GLU A 75 10.54 6.02 -1.00
CA GLU A 75 10.03 7.25 -1.58
C GLU A 75 8.92 6.97 -2.60
N LEU A 76 9.09 5.94 -3.43
CA LEU A 76 8.04 5.47 -4.34
C LEU A 76 6.76 5.08 -3.59
N LEU A 77 6.89 4.32 -2.49
CA LEU A 77 5.76 3.94 -1.64
C LEU A 77 5.09 5.16 -1.01
N LYS A 78 5.86 6.10 -0.43
CA LYS A 78 5.35 7.36 0.13
C LYS A 78 4.55 8.15 -0.91
N GLN A 79 5.08 8.27 -2.12
CA GLN A 79 4.38 8.92 -3.23
C GLN A 79 3.08 8.20 -3.60
N ARG A 80 3.06 6.86 -3.60
CA ARG A 80 1.83 6.10 -3.85
C ARG A 80 0.79 6.29 -2.73
N VAL A 81 1.20 6.38 -1.46
CA VAL A 81 0.29 6.72 -0.35
C VAL A 81 -0.38 8.08 -0.55
N VAL A 82 0.36 9.09 -1.00
CA VAL A 82 -0.13 10.47 -1.07
C VAL A 82 -0.90 10.77 -2.35
N SER A 83 -0.48 10.21 -3.48
CA SER A 83 -0.86 10.72 -4.80
C SER A 83 -1.58 9.72 -5.70
N ASP A 84 -1.66 8.42 -5.36
CA ASP A 84 -2.39 7.49 -6.21
C ASP A 84 -3.91 7.71 -6.09
N GLU A 85 -4.57 7.83 -7.24
CA GLU A 85 -6.01 8.03 -7.33
C GLU A 85 -6.79 6.85 -6.72
N ASN A 86 -6.24 5.63 -6.81
CA ASN A 86 -6.95 4.43 -6.42
C ASN A 86 -6.62 4.03 -4.98
N TRP A 87 -7.67 3.85 -4.18
CA TRP A 87 -7.54 3.54 -2.76
C TRP A 87 -6.85 2.20 -2.50
N GLU A 88 -6.95 1.21 -3.40
CA GLU A 88 -6.25 -0.07 -3.22
C GLU A 88 -4.74 0.08 -3.35
N VAL A 89 -4.27 0.98 -4.20
CA VAL A 89 -2.84 1.25 -4.36
C VAL A 89 -2.31 2.01 -3.15
N ARG A 90 -3.05 3.03 -2.67
CA ARG A 90 -2.72 3.74 -1.44
C ARG A 90 -2.70 2.80 -0.24
N LEU A 91 -3.69 1.93 -0.11
CA LEU A 91 -3.78 0.91 0.93
C LEU A 91 -2.55 -0.01 0.91
N GLU A 92 -2.24 -0.61 -0.24
CA GLU A 92 -1.08 -1.51 -0.37
C GLU A 92 0.21 -0.76 0.02
N ALA A 93 0.38 0.49 -0.41
CA ALA A 93 1.53 1.30 -0.03
C ALA A 93 1.65 1.48 1.49
N VAL A 94 0.53 1.77 2.19
CA VAL A 94 0.51 1.87 3.66
C VAL A 94 0.91 0.54 4.31
N GLU A 95 0.35 -0.58 3.84
CA GLU A 95 0.65 -1.91 4.38
C GLU A 95 2.13 -2.29 4.20
N GLN A 96 2.69 -2.04 3.02
CA GLN A 96 4.10 -2.30 2.72
C GLN A 96 5.02 -1.43 3.59
N ILE A 97 4.72 -0.13 3.76
CA ILE A 97 5.48 0.75 4.66
C ILE A 97 5.39 0.26 6.12
N ALA A 98 4.19 -0.08 6.60
CA ALA A 98 3.97 -0.49 7.98
C ALA A 98 4.71 -1.78 8.32
N THR A 99 4.88 -2.68 7.34
CA THR A 99 5.59 -3.95 7.52
C THR A 99 7.10 -3.80 7.36
N GLY A 100 7.54 -3.02 6.37
CA GLY A 100 8.94 -3.00 5.94
C GLY A 100 9.78 -1.85 6.46
N TRP A 101 9.18 -0.69 6.78
CA TRP A 101 9.87 0.59 6.99
C TRP A 101 9.37 1.37 8.21
N LYS A 102 8.68 0.72 9.14
CA LYS A 102 8.09 1.37 10.33
C LYS A 102 9.03 2.21 11.20
N HIS A 103 10.34 2.08 11.10
CA HIS A 103 11.31 2.85 11.89
C HIS A 103 12.00 3.95 11.08
N GLU A 104 11.63 4.12 9.82
CA GLU A 104 12.19 5.17 8.97
C GLU A 104 11.64 6.55 9.33
N PRO A 105 12.42 7.62 9.12
CA PRO A 105 11.96 8.97 9.37
C PRO A 105 10.69 9.33 8.59
N GLY A 106 9.78 10.02 9.28
CA GLY A 106 8.53 10.55 8.72
C GLY A 106 7.40 9.54 8.51
N ILE A 107 7.57 8.26 8.88
CA ILE A 107 6.48 7.26 8.70
C ILE A 107 5.29 7.53 9.60
N LEU A 108 5.52 7.92 10.86
CA LEU A 108 4.44 8.31 11.75
C LEU A 108 3.64 9.49 11.19
N GLU A 109 4.30 10.52 10.69
CA GLU A 109 3.65 11.70 10.09
C GLU A 109 2.85 11.33 8.84
N LEU A 110 3.42 10.48 7.97
CA LEU A 110 2.72 9.96 6.80
C LEU A 110 1.43 9.23 7.21
N PHE A 111 1.50 8.28 8.14
CA PHE A 111 0.32 7.55 8.59
C PHE A 111 -0.68 8.45 9.30
N TYR A 112 -0.22 9.44 10.05
CA TYR A 112 -1.08 10.39 10.73
C TYR A 112 -1.89 11.19 9.69
N ASN A 113 -1.21 11.71 8.67
CA ASN A 113 -1.84 12.42 7.55
C ASN A 113 -2.80 11.51 6.77
N THR A 114 -2.42 10.26 6.48
CA THR A 114 -3.30 9.28 5.83
C THR A 114 -4.56 9.03 6.66
N ALA A 115 -4.42 8.73 7.96
CA ALA A 115 -5.54 8.51 8.87
C ALA A 115 -6.48 9.72 8.95
N LEU A 116 -5.93 10.93 8.84
CA LEU A 116 -6.72 12.16 8.87
C LEU A 116 -7.42 12.50 7.55
N HIS A 117 -6.73 12.32 6.41
CA HIS A 117 -7.06 13.02 5.18
C HIS A 117 -7.22 12.13 3.94
N ASP A 118 -6.97 10.81 4.01
CA ASP A 118 -7.17 9.96 2.84
C ASP A 118 -8.62 10.08 2.32
N PRO A 119 -8.84 10.29 1.01
CA PRO A 119 -10.15 10.59 0.45
C PRO A 119 -11.05 9.35 0.30
N PHE A 120 -10.66 8.18 0.82
CA PHE A 120 -11.42 6.94 0.71
C PHE A 120 -12.90 7.10 1.10
N GLN A 121 -13.77 6.64 0.20
CA GLN A 121 -15.20 6.50 0.42
C GLN A 121 -15.55 5.03 0.23
N ARG A 122 -16.28 4.48 1.21
CA ARG A 122 -16.68 3.07 1.19
C ARG A 122 -17.89 2.89 0.27
N GLU A 123 -17.78 1.97 -0.67
CA GLU A 123 -18.86 1.57 -1.57
C GLU A 123 -19.49 0.24 -1.13
N ASN A 124 -18.70 -0.65 -0.50
CA ASN A 124 -19.19 -1.90 0.06
C ASN A 124 -18.46 -2.30 1.35
N GLU A 125 -19.04 -3.26 2.08
CA GLU A 125 -18.56 -3.62 3.41
C GLU A 125 -17.21 -4.36 3.43
N TYR A 126 -16.78 -4.94 2.29
CA TYR A 126 -15.55 -5.73 2.17
C TYR A 126 -14.32 -4.90 1.83
N GLN A 127 -14.48 -3.62 1.47
CA GLN A 127 -13.36 -2.74 1.17
C GLN A 127 -12.55 -2.43 2.43
N HIS A 128 -11.23 -2.42 2.31
CA HIS A 128 -10.37 -1.97 3.40
C HIS A 128 -10.16 -0.46 3.29
N ASN A 129 -10.10 0.21 4.44
CA ASN A 129 -9.99 1.66 4.51
C ASN A 129 -8.52 2.05 4.76
N PRO A 130 -7.86 2.81 3.86
CA PRO A 130 -6.50 3.31 4.08
C PRO A 130 -6.36 4.12 5.38
N ARG A 131 -7.36 4.91 5.76
CA ARG A 131 -7.36 5.65 7.03
C ARG A 131 -7.29 4.72 8.23
N GLN A 132 -8.09 3.65 8.22
CA GLN A 132 -8.12 2.65 9.29
C GLN A 132 -6.78 1.90 9.35
N THR A 133 -6.23 1.52 8.20
CA THR A 133 -4.96 0.78 8.11
C THR A 133 -3.79 1.60 8.65
N ALA A 134 -3.74 2.89 8.32
CA ALA A 134 -2.76 3.81 8.87
C ALA A 134 -2.93 3.99 10.38
N LEU A 135 -4.17 4.16 10.87
CA LEU A 135 -4.48 4.28 12.29
C LEU A 135 -4.12 3.00 13.08
N GLU A 136 -4.38 1.83 12.51
CA GLU A 136 -3.99 0.53 13.05
C GLU A 136 -2.46 0.42 13.19
N ALA A 137 -1.72 0.84 12.16
CA ALA A 137 -0.27 0.88 12.19
C ALA A 137 0.23 1.81 13.30
N ILE A 138 -0.34 3.01 13.44
CA ILE A 138 0.01 3.96 14.50
C ILE A 138 -0.22 3.36 15.88
N VAL A 139 -1.42 2.83 16.14
CA VAL A 139 -1.78 2.25 17.44
C VAL A 139 -0.90 1.05 17.80
N LYS A 140 -0.49 0.25 16.81
CA LYS A 140 0.37 -0.92 17.03
C LYS A 140 1.83 -0.54 17.25
N GLN A 141 2.35 0.43 16.51
CA GLN A 141 3.80 0.69 16.42
C GLN A 141 4.25 1.88 17.28
N TYR A 142 3.32 2.77 17.63
CA TYR A 142 3.58 3.99 18.38
C TYR A 142 2.57 4.16 19.53
N PRO A 143 2.32 3.13 20.37
CA PRO A 143 1.27 3.19 21.39
C PRO A 143 1.47 4.34 22.38
N ASP A 144 2.72 4.63 22.74
CA ASP A 144 3.08 5.67 23.72
C ASP A 144 3.27 7.06 23.10
N HIS A 145 3.13 7.20 21.78
CA HIS A 145 3.28 8.49 21.15
C HIS A 145 2.09 9.40 21.50
N ARG A 146 2.38 10.63 21.94
CA ARG A 146 1.37 11.58 22.46
C ARG A 146 0.18 11.85 21.54
N GLN A 147 0.33 11.64 20.23
CA GLN A 147 -0.73 11.86 19.24
C GLN A 147 -1.56 10.60 18.93
N THR A 148 -1.15 9.42 19.37
CA THR A 148 -1.83 8.15 19.06
C THR A 148 -3.23 8.10 19.65
N LEU A 149 -3.37 8.37 20.95
CA LEU A 149 -4.67 8.35 21.62
C LEU A 149 -5.61 9.48 21.12
N PRO A 150 -5.17 10.75 21.02
CA PRO A 150 -6.00 11.81 20.46
C PRO A 150 -6.50 11.52 19.04
N LEU A 151 -5.63 10.98 18.17
CA LEU A 151 -6.04 10.60 16.81
C LEU A 151 -7.08 9.47 16.85
N LEU A 152 -6.88 8.43 17.66
CA LEU A 152 -7.83 7.33 17.77
C LEU A 152 -9.20 7.80 18.29
N GLN A 153 -9.22 8.70 19.27
CA GLN A 153 -10.44 9.33 19.80
C GLN A 153 -11.15 10.18 18.74
N ASP A 154 -10.41 11.03 18.04
CA ASP A 154 -10.96 11.86 16.96
C ASP A 154 -11.56 10.99 15.85
N ARG A 155 -10.84 9.96 15.39
CA ARG A 155 -11.32 9.03 14.36
C ARG A 155 -12.54 8.22 14.81
N ALA A 156 -12.65 7.89 16.10
CA ALA A 156 -13.84 7.24 16.66
C ALA A 156 -15.08 8.14 16.63
N ALA A 157 -14.91 9.45 16.80
CA ALA A 157 -16.00 10.42 16.82
C ALA A 157 -16.37 10.94 15.42
N ASN A 158 -15.35 11.24 14.60
CA ASN A 158 -15.47 12.17 13.48
C ASN A 158 -15.11 11.56 12.11
N ASP A 159 -14.53 10.36 12.02
CA ASP A 159 -14.18 9.80 10.70
C ASP A 159 -15.46 9.61 9.85
N PRO A 160 -15.49 9.95 8.56
CA PRO A 160 -16.70 9.80 7.75
C PRO A 160 -17.12 8.32 7.56
N ASP A 161 -16.19 7.37 7.65
CA ASP A 161 -16.48 5.95 7.49
C ASP A 161 -17.00 5.31 8.79
N GLU A 162 -18.21 4.75 8.75
CA GLU A 162 -18.86 4.17 9.94
C GLU A 162 -18.10 2.95 10.47
N GLN A 163 -17.55 2.11 9.59
CA GLN A 163 -16.79 0.94 10.00
C GLN A 163 -15.53 1.33 10.77
N LEU A 164 -14.78 2.33 10.27
CA LEU A 164 -13.62 2.88 10.97
C LEU A 164 -14.02 3.44 12.34
N ARG A 165 -15.11 4.23 12.43
CA ARG A 165 -15.61 4.74 13.73
C ARG A 165 -15.90 3.60 14.71
N LYS A 166 -16.60 2.54 14.27
CA LYS A 166 -16.93 1.36 15.09
C LYS A 166 -15.67 0.63 15.55
N TRP A 167 -14.72 0.41 14.65
CA TRP A 167 -13.43 -0.20 14.97
C TRP A 167 -12.68 0.61 16.04
N ALA A 168 -12.58 1.93 15.86
CA ALA A 168 -11.85 2.81 16.76
C ALA A 168 -12.47 2.84 18.16
N LYS A 169 -13.81 2.90 18.28
CA LYS A 169 -14.52 2.80 19.57
C LYS A 169 -14.22 1.48 20.30
N ARG A 170 -14.24 0.36 19.60
CA ARG A 170 -13.88 -0.95 20.19
C ARG A 170 -12.42 -0.99 20.63
N LYS A 171 -11.52 -0.36 19.87
CA LYS A 171 -10.10 -0.29 20.23
C LYS A 171 -9.87 0.55 21.49
N LEU A 172 -10.55 1.70 21.63
CA LEU A 172 -10.52 2.52 22.83
C LEU A 172 -11.01 1.77 24.07
N GLN A 173 -12.16 1.11 23.99
CA GLN A 173 -12.69 0.30 25.10
C GLN A 173 -11.71 -0.79 25.57
N ARG A 174 -10.95 -1.39 24.65
CA ARG A 174 -9.93 -2.38 25.00
C ARG A 174 -8.71 -1.76 25.70
N LEU A 175 -8.35 -0.52 25.37
CA LEU A 175 -7.25 0.20 26.00
C LEU A 175 -7.64 0.72 27.40
N GLU A 176 -8.91 1.04 27.63
CA GLU A 176 -9.43 1.42 28.96
C GLU A 176 -9.49 0.24 29.93
N ASN A 177 -9.67 -0.97 29.40
CA ASN A 177 -9.81 -2.21 30.18
C ASN A 177 -8.49 -3.00 30.34
N SER A 178 -7.37 -2.48 29.84
CA SER A 178 -6.03 -3.11 29.92
C SER A 178 -5.18 -2.48 30.99
#